data_AF-A0A9E3SIM1-F1
#
_entry.id   AF-A0A9E3SIM1-F1
#
_cell.length_a   1.000
_cell.length_b   1.000
_cell.length_c   1.000
_cell.angle_alpha   90.00
_cell.angle_beta   90.00
_cell.angle_gamma   90.00
#
_symmetry.space_group_name_H-M   'P 1'
#
loop_
_entity.id
_entity.type
_entity.pdbx_description
1 polymer ?
#
loop_
_entity_poly.entity_id
_entity_poly.type
_entity_poly.pdbx_seq_one_letter_code
_entity_poly.pdbx_strand_id
1 'polypeptide(L)'
;SQEFSNYQALAYYQAGEPTLNFETGENAILMQYAHAANPNLKWEENAELNIGIDFGLFEDKISGSIDYFQKTTYDLLGQYSVPMPPYPAPSIWANVGEFKVNGLEIFLQAYPMRTKNFDWKTAVVFSTYKQEVVTLSNDEFDMAELHEGWLSGRGLVGDLNWTQIVRPGLSLGTWYMPEYAGLSADGKFLFYTAAGGVTRDIEKAERRDVGSAQPKFELGWSNYFTFYKNFDASFTVRGVFGNKIFNTTNLIFGNPIWLPDVNVLQSALDEKARGLNDSPRLSSYYLEDGSFVRLDNVSIGYNIKNLKVVKNIRVYFTSNNLLTITDYSGIDPEISATGLSFGLDQYNVYPKTRTFTLGVNVTL
;
A
#
# COMPACT_ATOMS: atom_id res chain seq x y z
N SER A 1 9.21 15.53 7.88
CA SER A 1 8.27 16.66 7.78
C SER A 1 7.93 16.84 6.32
N GLN A 2 6.66 16.90 5.96
CA GLN A 2 6.27 17.36 4.63
C GLN A 2 6.44 18.89 4.65
N GLU A 3 7.36 19.42 3.85
CA GLU A 3 7.41 20.85 3.56
C GLU A 3 6.10 21.23 2.85
N PHE A 4 5.33 22.15 3.42
CA PHE A 4 4.22 22.74 2.69
C PHE A 4 4.80 23.59 1.55
N SER A 5 4.28 23.44 0.34
CA SER A 5 4.75 24.23 -0.80
C SER A 5 4.57 25.72 -0.48
N ASN A 6 5.49 26.55 -0.97
CA ASN A 6 5.33 28.01 -0.92
C ASN A 6 3.90 28.36 -1.38
N TYR A 7 3.23 29.27 -0.65
CA TYR A 7 1.90 29.81 -0.92
C TYR A 7 0.66 28.99 -0.46
N GLN A 8 0.76 27.83 0.19
CA GLN A 8 -0.43 27.11 0.69
C GLN A 8 -1.22 27.88 1.76
N ALA A 9 -0.56 28.72 2.57
CA ALA A 9 -1.22 29.60 3.55
C ALA A 9 -1.84 30.87 2.93
N LEU A 10 -1.56 31.17 1.65
CA LEU A 10 -1.99 32.38 0.97
C LEU A 10 -3.06 32.06 -0.08
N ALA A 11 -4.01 32.98 -0.26
CA ALA A 11 -4.92 32.92 -1.39
C ALA A 11 -4.19 33.43 -2.64
N TYR A 12 -4.15 32.62 -3.69
CA TYR A 12 -3.62 33.03 -4.99
C TYR A 12 -4.57 32.64 -6.13
N TYR A 13 -4.39 33.31 -7.27
CA TYR A 13 -5.18 33.07 -8.48
C TYR A 13 -4.59 31.95 -9.33
N GLN A 14 -5.45 31.09 -9.85
CA GLN A 14 -5.13 30.08 -10.86
C GLN A 14 -6.06 30.22 -12.06
N ALA A 15 -5.63 29.71 -13.21
CA ALA A 15 -6.49 29.58 -14.38
C ALA A 15 -7.67 28.65 -14.05
N GLY A 16 -8.89 29.12 -14.27
CA GLY A 16 -10.09 28.28 -14.25
C GLY A 16 -10.26 27.48 -15.54
N GLU A 17 -11.27 26.63 -15.57
CA GLU A 17 -11.66 25.94 -16.81
C GLU A 17 -12.11 26.94 -17.88
N PRO A 18 -11.89 26.66 -19.18
CA PRO A 18 -12.38 27.49 -20.26
C PRO A 18 -13.90 27.68 -20.13
N THR A 19 -14.33 28.92 -19.96
CA THR A 19 -15.74 29.27 -19.82
C THR A 19 -16.12 30.34 -20.83
N LEU A 20 -17.40 30.40 -21.17
CA LEU A 20 -17.90 31.40 -22.10
C LEU A 20 -17.84 32.77 -21.41
N ASN A 21 -17.09 33.71 -21.96
CA ASN A 21 -17.13 35.08 -21.49
C ASN A 21 -18.48 35.69 -21.85
N PHE A 22 -19.30 36.03 -20.85
CA PHE A 22 -20.64 36.58 -21.07
C PHE A 22 -20.66 37.95 -21.76
N GLU A 23 -19.55 38.68 -21.75
CA GLU A 23 -19.43 40.00 -22.39
C GLU A 23 -18.98 39.90 -23.85
N THR A 24 -18.09 38.95 -24.19
CA THR A 24 -17.51 38.82 -25.54
C THR A 24 -18.07 37.65 -26.34
N GLY A 25 -18.72 36.68 -25.70
CA GLY A 25 -19.23 35.46 -26.34
C GLY A 25 -18.16 34.47 -26.78
N GLU A 26 -16.88 34.74 -26.47
CA GLU A 26 -15.75 33.87 -26.79
C GLU A 26 -15.35 33.02 -25.57
N ASN A 27 -14.73 31.87 -25.82
CA ASN A 27 -14.14 31.07 -24.75
C ASN A 27 -12.97 31.84 -24.13
N ALA A 28 -13.06 32.10 -22.83
CA ALA A 28 -12.00 32.74 -22.06
C ALA A 28 -11.61 31.86 -20.87
N ILE A 29 -10.34 31.92 -20.49
CA ILE A 29 -9.84 31.35 -19.25
C ILE A 29 -9.94 32.46 -18.20
N LEU A 30 -10.89 32.35 -17.29
CA LEU A 30 -11.03 33.29 -16.17
C LEU A 30 -10.06 32.89 -15.05
N MET A 31 -9.48 33.89 -14.38
CA MET A 31 -8.72 33.66 -13.16
C MET A 31 -9.67 33.45 -11.99
N GLN A 32 -9.46 32.40 -11.22
CA GLN A 32 -10.21 32.10 -10.00
C GLN A 32 -9.26 31.87 -8.83
N TYR A 33 -9.72 32.03 -7.60
CA TYR A 33 -8.93 31.65 -6.43
C TYR A 33 -8.71 30.14 -6.42
N ALA A 34 -7.47 29.70 -6.16
CA ALA A 34 -7.15 28.29 -5.99
C ALA A 34 -7.77 27.72 -4.70
N HIS A 35 -7.65 28.48 -3.62
CA HIS A 35 -8.21 28.21 -2.30
C HIS A 35 -8.22 29.49 -1.45
N ALA A 36 -8.97 29.48 -0.36
CA ALA A 36 -8.99 30.54 0.63
C ALA A 36 -7.70 30.52 1.47
N ALA A 37 -7.25 31.69 1.91
CA ALA A 37 -6.08 31.80 2.78
C ALA A 37 -6.37 31.25 4.18
N ASN A 38 -5.41 30.53 4.76
CA ASN A 38 -5.44 30.15 6.16
C ASN A 38 -4.18 30.71 6.87
N PRO A 39 -4.29 31.86 7.56
CA PRO A 39 -3.17 32.44 8.29
C PRO A 39 -2.68 31.59 9.48
N ASN A 40 -3.51 30.66 9.96
CA ASN A 40 -3.21 29.80 11.11
C ASN A 40 -2.53 28.48 10.70
N LEU A 41 -2.25 28.29 9.40
CA LEU A 41 -1.61 27.10 8.89
C LEU A 41 -0.24 26.91 9.53
N LYS A 42 0.00 25.72 10.09
CA LYS A 42 1.24 25.37 10.77
C LYS A 42 1.77 24.01 10.29
N TRP A 43 2.95 23.66 10.77
CA TRP A 43 3.54 22.35 10.51
C TRP A 43 2.81 21.26 11.28
N GLU A 44 2.70 20.08 10.69
CA GLU A 44 2.19 18.88 11.34
C GLU A 44 3.09 18.48 12.52
N GLU A 45 2.48 18.16 13.65
CA GLU A 45 3.18 17.77 14.87
C GLU A 45 3.16 16.24 15.02
N ASN A 46 4.27 15.65 15.46
CA ASN A 46 4.35 14.21 15.70
C ASN A 46 4.81 13.96 17.14
N ALA A 47 4.01 13.22 17.90
CA ALA A 47 4.39 12.70 19.21
C ALA A 47 4.64 11.20 19.13
N GLU A 48 5.73 10.73 19.72
CA GLU A 48 6.13 9.33 19.66
C GLU A 48 6.55 8.82 21.04
N LEU A 49 6.02 7.67 21.42
CA LEU A 49 6.40 6.89 22.60
C LEU A 49 7.00 5.58 22.13
N ASN A 50 8.21 5.27 22.57
CA ASN A 50 8.90 4.00 22.32
C ASN A 50 9.29 3.35 23.64
N ILE A 51 8.92 2.08 23.83
CA ILE A 51 9.27 1.27 24.99
C ILE A 51 9.85 -0.04 24.49
N GLY A 52 11.14 -0.26 24.76
CA GLY A 52 11.89 -1.41 24.30
C GLY A 52 12.48 -2.24 25.44
N ILE A 53 12.62 -3.55 25.22
CA ILE A 53 13.40 -4.45 26.07
C ILE A 53 14.40 -5.19 25.21
N ASP A 54 15.69 -5.01 25.52
CA ASP A 54 16.78 -5.80 24.98
C ASP A 54 17.10 -6.99 25.88
N PHE A 55 17.43 -8.13 25.29
CA PHE A 55 17.83 -9.32 26.05
C PHE A 55 18.93 -10.11 25.34
N GLY A 56 19.75 -10.78 26.16
CA GLY A 56 20.77 -11.73 25.76
C GLY A 56 20.73 -12.94 26.69
N LEU A 57 20.62 -14.14 26.14
CA LEU A 57 20.50 -15.41 26.86
C LEU A 57 21.60 -16.37 26.42
N PHE A 58 22.06 -17.20 27.37
CA PHE A 58 23.06 -18.24 27.14
C PHE A 58 24.35 -17.73 26.50
N GLU A 59 24.94 -16.67 27.06
CA GLU A 59 26.13 -16.00 26.50
C GLU A 59 25.86 -15.50 25.07
N ASP A 60 24.71 -14.83 24.88
CA ASP A 60 24.25 -14.25 23.61
C ASP A 60 24.10 -15.26 22.46
N LYS A 61 23.90 -16.55 22.77
CA LYS A 61 23.46 -17.53 21.76
C LYS A 61 22.07 -17.21 21.23
N ILE A 62 21.23 -16.59 22.05
CA ILE A 62 19.94 -16.03 21.66
C ILE A 62 19.90 -14.62 22.22
N SER A 63 19.65 -13.64 21.36
CA SER A 63 19.51 -12.25 21.78
C SER A 63 18.50 -11.54 20.89
N GLY A 64 17.96 -10.42 21.34
CA GLY A 64 16.94 -9.72 20.59
C GLY A 64 16.45 -8.47 21.29
N SER A 65 15.49 -7.82 20.64
CA SER A 65 14.73 -6.71 21.18
C SER A 65 13.24 -6.93 20.93
N ILE A 66 12.43 -6.42 21.85
CA ILE A 66 10.98 -6.29 21.69
C ILE A 66 10.66 -4.82 21.93
N ASP A 67 10.12 -4.16 20.93
CA ASP A 67 9.89 -2.73 20.90
C ASP A 67 8.41 -2.46 20.64
N TYR A 68 7.75 -1.78 21.58
CA TYR A 68 6.43 -1.22 21.37
C TYR A 68 6.57 0.26 21.05
N PHE A 69 5.92 0.69 19.97
CA PHE A 69 5.86 2.09 19.59
C PHE A 69 4.42 2.56 19.49
N GLN A 70 4.21 3.83 19.82
CA GLN A 70 2.99 4.56 19.53
C GLN A 70 3.37 5.93 18.99
N LYS A 71 2.93 6.21 17.76
CA LYS A 71 3.09 7.49 17.10
C LYS A 71 1.71 8.13 16.90
N THR A 72 1.57 9.38 17.30
CA THR A 72 0.40 10.20 16.98
C THR A 72 0.85 11.39 16.15
N THR A 73 0.25 11.53 14.97
CA THR A 73 0.39 12.69 14.11
C THR A 73 -0.81 13.59 14.35
N TYR A 74 -0.53 14.82 14.77
CA TYR A 74 -1.50 15.87 15.02
C TYR A 74 -1.46 16.87 13.88
N ASP A 75 -2.56 17.60 13.73
CA ASP A 75 -2.61 18.78 12.86
C ASP A 75 -2.27 18.44 11.40
N LEU A 76 -2.69 17.26 10.91
CA LEU A 76 -2.46 16.84 9.53
C LEU A 76 -3.07 17.86 8.57
N LEU A 77 -2.28 18.24 7.56
CA LEU A 77 -2.68 19.17 6.53
C LEU A 77 -3.65 18.49 5.55
N GLY A 78 -4.84 19.08 5.41
CA GLY A 78 -5.84 18.66 4.43
C GLY A 78 -6.56 19.85 3.80
N GLN A 79 -7.22 19.61 2.68
CA GLN A 79 -8.07 20.59 2.03
C GLN A 79 -9.52 20.36 2.46
N TYR A 80 -10.15 21.39 3.02
CA TYR A 80 -11.51 21.37 3.55
C TYR A 80 -12.43 22.23 2.71
N SER A 81 -13.69 21.81 2.53
CA SER A 81 -14.71 22.62 1.87
C SER A 81 -15.21 23.72 2.81
N VAL A 82 -15.37 24.93 2.29
CA VAL A 82 -15.87 26.10 3.04
C VAL A 82 -16.96 26.83 2.25
N PRO A 83 -17.92 27.49 2.94
CA PRO A 83 -19.01 28.20 2.27
C PRO A 83 -18.51 29.48 1.55
N MET A 84 -19.16 29.77 0.42
CA MET A 84 -18.91 30.96 -0.38
C MET A 84 -20.24 31.74 -0.49
N PRO A 85 -20.45 32.89 0.20
CA PRO A 85 -19.58 33.63 1.14
C PRO A 85 -19.48 33.01 2.56
N PRO A 86 -18.54 33.45 3.45
CA PRO A 86 -17.68 34.64 3.36
C PRO A 86 -16.31 34.42 2.68
N TYR A 87 -15.92 33.19 2.38
CA TYR A 87 -14.62 32.91 1.75
C TYR A 87 -14.64 33.27 0.26
N PRO A 88 -13.46 33.58 -0.34
CA PRO A 88 -13.35 33.88 -1.77
C PRO A 88 -13.24 32.63 -2.66
N ALA A 89 -13.12 31.44 -2.05
CA ALA A 89 -13.02 30.15 -2.71
C ALA A 89 -13.76 29.08 -1.89
N PRO A 90 -14.24 27.98 -2.51
CA PRO A 90 -15.01 26.94 -1.83
C PRO A 90 -14.14 25.95 -1.02
N SER A 91 -12.82 26.16 -0.94
CA SER A 91 -11.92 25.29 -0.20
C SER A 91 -10.82 26.06 0.52
N ILE A 92 -10.28 25.48 1.59
CA ILE A 92 -9.20 26.03 2.41
C ILE A 92 -8.26 24.90 2.86
N TRP A 93 -6.96 25.17 2.95
CA TRP A 93 -6.03 24.23 3.59
C TRP A 93 -6.06 24.44 5.10
N ALA A 94 -6.17 23.37 5.87
CA ALA A 94 -6.21 23.42 7.33
C ALA A 94 -5.52 22.22 7.98
N ASN A 95 -5.00 22.46 9.19
CA ASN A 95 -4.44 21.46 10.08
C ASN A 95 -5.55 20.90 10.97
N VAL A 96 -6.04 19.69 10.68
CA VAL A 96 -7.23 19.16 11.37
C VAL A 96 -7.14 17.66 11.61
N GLY A 97 -6.57 16.91 10.66
CA GLY A 97 -6.55 15.46 10.75
C GLY A 97 -5.63 14.96 11.87
N GLU A 98 -6.07 13.94 12.60
CA GLU A 98 -5.24 13.23 13.57
C GLU A 98 -5.14 11.75 13.24
N PHE A 99 -3.93 11.21 13.28
CA PHE A 99 -3.64 9.82 12.98
C PHE A 99 -2.86 9.19 14.11
N LYS A 100 -3.24 7.96 14.47
CA LYS A 100 -2.53 7.18 15.48
C LYS A 100 -2.03 5.89 14.87
N VAL A 101 -0.78 5.57 15.12
CA VAL A 101 -0.16 4.29 14.77
C VAL A 101 0.41 3.68 16.03
N ASN A 102 0.08 2.43 16.31
CA ASN A 102 0.76 1.67 17.36
C ASN A 102 1.19 0.32 16.80
N GLY A 103 2.37 -0.13 17.21
CA GLY A 103 2.92 -1.37 16.70
C GLY A 103 3.87 -2.04 17.67
N LEU A 104 4.21 -3.26 17.29
CA LEU A 104 5.16 -4.12 17.97
C LEU A 104 6.19 -4.55 16.93
N GLU A 105 7.46 -4.31 17.24
CA GLU A 105 8.60 -4.79 16.49
C GLU A 105 9.37 -5.79 17.34
N ILE A 106 9.72 -6.93 16.75
CA ILE A 106 10.51 -7.96 17.40
C ILE A 106 11.70 -8.26 16.53
N PHE A 107 12.88 -8.11 17.09
CA PHE A 107 14.11 -8.62 16.52
C PHE A 107 14.60 -9.80 17.36
N LEU A 108 14.83 -10.94 16.72
CA LEU A 108 15.41 -12.12 17.35
C LEU A 108 16.58 -12.59 16.52
N GLN A 109 17.76 -12.74 17.13
CA GLN A 109 18.89 -13.43 16.53
C GLN A 109 19.30 -14.62 17.38
N ALA A 110 19.76 -15.66 16.71
CA ALA A 110 20.31 -16.83 17.36
C ALA A 110 21.52 -17.37 16.62
N TYR A 111 22.36 -18.09 17.35
CA TYR A 111 23.48 -18.87 16.82
C TYR A 111 23.26 -20.36 17.14
N PRO A 112 22.39 -21.06 16.38
CA PRO A 112 22.06 -22.45 16.69
C PRO A 112 23.29 -23.38 16.65
N MET A 113 24.28 -23.05 15.81
CA MET A 113 25.54 -23.79 15.76
C MET A 113 26.72 -22.82 15.63
N ARG A 114 27.71 -22.98 16.51
CA ARG A 114 28.97 -22.23 16.46
C ARG A 114 30.13 -23.19 16.73
N THR A 115 30.75 -23.66 15.66
CA THR A 115 31.90 -24.58 15.71
C THR A 115 33.03 -24.05 14.84
N LYS A 116 34.21 -24.68 14.94
CA LYS A 116 35.39 -24.29 14.15
C LYS A 116 35.21 -24.39 12.63
N ASN A 117 34.32 -25.27 12.16
CA ASN A 117 34.14 -25.56 10.73
C ASN A 117 32.72 -25.25 10.23
N PHE A 118 31.80 -24.88 11.11
CA PHE A 118 30.43 -24.52 10.76
C PHE A 118 29.90 -23.52 11.78
N ASP A 119 29.52 -22.34 11.29
CA ASP A 119 28.81 -21.31 12.04
C ASP A 119 27.48 -21.03 11.32
N TRP A 120 26.40 -21.01 12.07
CA TRP A 120 25.08 -20.65 11.61
C TRP A 120 24.53 -19.56 12.51
N LYS A 121 24.25 -18.41 11.91
CA LYS A 121 23.45 -17.33 12.49
C LYS A 121 22.10 -17.28 11.79
N THR A 122 21.03 -17.20 12.56
CA THR A 122 19.68 -16.91 12.05
C THR A 122 19.16 -15.65 12.72
N ALA A 123 18.44 -14.82 11.97
CA ALA A 123 17.81 -13.61 12.47
C ALA A 123 16.38 -13.51 11.93
N VAL A 124 15.45 -13.15 12.80
CA VAL A 124 14.05 -12.90 12.49
C VAL A 124 13.74 -11.47 12.87
N VAL A 125 13.09 -10.75 11.96
CA VAL A 125 12.47 -9.45 12.20
C VAL A 125 10.98 -9.64 11.99
N PHE A 126 10.18 -9.26 12.96
CA PHE A 126 8.73 -9.28 12.88
C PHE A 126 8.20 -7.89 13.19
N SER A 127 7.23 -7.42 12.42
CA SER A 127 6.55 -6.15 12.66
C SER A 127 5.05 -6.31 12.48
N THR A 128 4.28 -5.75 13.40
CA THR A 128 2.84 -5.59 13.27
C THR A 128 2.46 -4.21 13.77
N TYR A 129 1.56 -3.54 13.05
CA TYR A 129 1.06 -2.25 13.47
C TYR A 129 -0.41 -2.14 13.14
N LYS A 130 -1.10 -1.29 13.90
CA LYS A 130 -2.43 -0.83 13.60
C LYS A 130 -2.38 0.67 13.49
N GLN A 131 -2.97 1.18 12.41
CA GLN A 131 -3.13 2.59 12.17
C GLN A 131 -4.62 2.95 12.25
N GLU A 132 -4.94 4.12 12.78
CA GLU A 132 -6.31 4.57 13.01
C GLU A 132 -6.39 6.07 12.72
N VAL A 133 -7.43 6.47 11.99
CA VAL A 133 -7.86 7.86 11.87
C VAL A 133 -8.56 8.24 13.18
N VAL A 134 -8.04 9.21 13.90
CA VAL A 134 -8.62 9.64 15.19
C VAL A 134 -9.71 10.67 14.94
N THR A 135 -9.40 11.72 14.18
CA THR A 135 -10.37 12.73 13.76
C THR A 135 -9.99 13.30 12.40
N LEU A 136 -10.98 13.79 11.67
CA LEU A 136 -10.84 14.65 10.49
C LEU A 136 -11.53 16.00 10.70
N SER A 137 -12.07 16.25 11.90
CA SER A 137 -12.81 17.46 12.24
C SER A 137 -12.22 18.15 13.47
N ASN A 138 -12.43 19.46 13.56
CA ASN A 138 -12.20 20.28 14.76
C ASN A 138 -13.35 21.31 14.91
N ASP A 139 -13.19 22.29 15.79
CA ASP A 139 -14.22 23.31 16.06
C ASP A 139 -14.54 24.21 14.84
N GLU A 140 -13.62 24.33 13.87
CA GLU A 140 -13.75 25.21 12.70
C GLU A 140 -14.10 24.46 11.41
N PHE A 141 -13.62 23.22 11.27
CA PHE A 141 -13.74 22.41 10.06
C PHE A 141 -14.36 21.06 10.41
N ASP A 142 -15.44 20.72 9.70
CA ASP A 142 -16.12 19.44 9.88
C ASP A 142 -16.04 18.59 8.60
N MET A 143 -15.42 17.42 8.72
CA MET A 143 -15.29 16.42 7.68
C MET A 143 -15.49 15.03 8.29
N ALA A 144 -16.67 14.45 8.08
CA ALA A 144 -16.97 13.12 8.63
C ALA A 144 -16.13 12.01 7.97
N GLU A 145 -15.89 12.11 6.67
CA GLU A 145 -15.13 11.13 5.89
C GLU A 145 -14.57 11.72 4.60
N LEU A 146 -13.56 11.04 4.05
CA LEU A 146 -13.03 11.24 2.71
C LEU A 146 -13.16 9.95 1.91
N HIS A 147 -13.53 10.08 0.65
CA HIS A 147 -13.49 8.98 -0.31
C HIS A 147 -12.21 9.07 -1.13
N GLU A 148 -11.52 7.95 -1.27
CA GLU A 148 -10.20 7.88 -1.89
C GLU A 148 -10.11 6.74 -2.90
N GLY A 149 -9.12 6.83 -3.79
CA GLY A 149 -8.88 5.84 -4.84
C GLY A 149 -10.03 5.75 -5.84
N TRP A 150 -10.38 6.89 -6.44
CA TRP A 150 -11.35 6.95 -7.55
C TRP A 150 -10.84 6.19 -8.76
N LEU A 151 -11.63 5.24 -9.25
CA LEU A 151 -11.34 4.50 -10.47
C LEU A 151 -12.10 5.09 -11.65
N SER A 152 -11.40 5.21 -12.78
CA SER A 152 -11.99 5.50 -14.08
C SER A 152 -11.54 4.46 -15.08
N GLY A 153 -12.40 4.15 -16.05
CA GLY A 153 -12.10 3.14 -17.05
C GLY A 153 -13.34 2.61 -17.74
N ARG A 154 -13.12 1.69 -18.67
CA ARG A 154 -14.18 1.10 -19.49
C ARG A 154 -15.19 0.37 -18.61
N GLY A 155 -16.47 0.73 -18.75
CA GLY A 155 -17.57 0.09 -18.01
C GLY A 155 -17.81 0.64 -16.60
N LEU A 156 -16.95 1.52 -16.10
CA LEU A 156 -17.16 2.25 -14.85
C LEU A 156 -17.92 3.54 -15.15
N VAL A 157 -19.19 3.58 -14.77
CA VAL A 157 -20.11 4.71 -15.00
C VAL A 157 -20.76 5.11 -13.69
N GLY A 158 -20.98 6.41 -13.49
CA GLY A 158 -21.61 6.99 -12.30
C GLY A 158 -20.62 7.40 -11.22
N ASP A 159 -21.16 7.81 -10.08
CA ASP A 159 -20.44 8.56 -9.03
C ASP A 159 -19.97 7.69 -7.83
N LEU A 160 -19.96 6.36 -8.00
CA LEU A 160 -19.71 5.38 -6.92
C LEU A 160 -18.40 4.58 -7.07
N ASN A 161 -17.46 5.07 -7.88
CA ASN A 161 -16.20 4.38 -8.21
C ASN A 161 -15.04 4.65 -7.24
N TRP A 162 -15.33 5.13 -6.03
CA TRP A 162 -14.36 5.23 -4.94
C TRP A 162 -14.05 3.84 -4.37
N THR A 163 -12.80 3.52 -4.07
CA THR A 163 -12.42 2.20 -3.55
C THR A 163 -12.19 2.18 -2.05
N GLN A 164 -11.79 3.32 -1.48
CA GLN A 164 -11.36 3.43 -0.10
C GLN A 164 -12.06 4.58 0.62
N ILE A 165 -12.03 4.52 1.95
CA ILE A 165 -12.55 5.55 2.83
C ILE A 165 -11.52 5.91 3.90
N VAL A 166 -11.42 7.20 4.20
CA VAL A 166 -10.75 7.71 5.39
C VAL A 166 -11.84 8.23 6.31
N ARG A 167 -12.03 7.58 7.46
CA ARG A 167 -13.08 7.93 8.43
C ARG A 167 -12.57 7.65 9.84
N PRO A 168 -12.88 8.49 10.84
CA PRO A 168 -12.57 8.22 12.24
C PRO A 168 -12.91 6.79 12.67
N GLY A 169 -11.98 6.13 13.36
CA GLY A 169 -12.08 4.74 13.80
C GLY A 169 -11.63 3.67 12.80
N LEU A 170 -11.34 4.05 11.54
CA LEU A 170 -10.81 3.14 10.50
C LEU A 170 -9.34 3.43 10.20
N SER A 171 -8.65 2.46 9.59
CA SER A 171 -7.27 2.62 9.10
C SER A 171 -7.26 3.31 7.73
N LEU A 172 -6.15 3.97 7.35
CA LEU A 172 -5.94 4.31 5.93
C LEU A 172 -5.80 3.02 5.13
N GLY A 173 -6.17 3.07 3.85
CA GLY A 173 -6.22 1.88 3.02
C GLY A 173 -7.39 0.95 3.34
N THR A 174 -8.39 1.37 4.13
CA THR A 174 -9.60 0.58 4.35
C THR A 174 -10.42 0.51 3.07
N TRP A 175 -10.66 -0.71 2.59
CA TRP A 175 -11.49 -0.98 1.43
C TRP A 175 -12.97 -0.83 1.81
N TYR A 176 -13.66 0.13 1.21
CA TYR A 176 -15.04 0.45 1.55
C TYR A 176 -15.93 0.43 0.31
N MET A 177 -16.57 -0.72 0.06
CA MET A 177 -17.26 -0.99 -1.20
C MET A 177 -18.37 -2.03 -1.05
N PRO A 178 -19.21 -2.22 -2.09
CA PRO A 178 -20.20 -3.28 -2.10
C PRO A 178 -19.55 -4.67 -1.96
N GLU A 179 -20.08 -5.46 -1.03
CA GLU A 179 -19.65 -6.85 -0.85
C GLU A 179 -20.36 -7.75 -1.88
N TYR A 180 -19.56 -8.45 -2.69
CA TYR A 180 -20.01 -9.42 -3.67
C TYR A 180 -20.68 -10.63 -3.02
N ALA A 181 -21.89 -10.94 -3.44
CA ALA A 181 -22.73 -12.01 -2.90
C ALA A 181 -22.92 -13.20 -3.88
N GLY A 182 -22.27 -13.17 -5.04
CA GLY A 182 -22.41 -14.20 -6.07
C GLY A 182 -22.93 -13.67 -7.41
N LEU A 183 -23.13 -14.58 -8.36
CA LEU A 183 -23.86 -14.29 -9.60
C LEU A 183 -25.29 -14.76 -9.49
N SER A 184 -26.20 -14.02 -10.09
CA SER A 184 -27.54 -14.53 -10.37
C SER A 184 -27.51 -15.56 -11.50
N ALA A 185 -28.60 -16.31 -11.66
CA ALA A 185 -28.73 -17.36 -12.68
C ALA A 185 -28.52 -16.87 -14.13
N ASP A 186 -28.76 -15.58 -14.41
CA ASP A 186 -28.52 -14.90 -15.68
C ASP A 186 -27.16 -14.20 -15.77
N GLY A 187 -26.25 -14.45 -14.81
CA GLY A 187 -24.86 -14.01 -14.88
C GLY A 187 -24.61 -12.58 -14.41
N LYS A 188 -25.54 -11.98 -13.65
CA LYS A 188 -25.42 -10.60 -13.13
C LYS A 188 -24.80 -10.58 -11.74
N PHE A 189 -24.05 -9.54 -11.42
CA PHE A 189 -23.49 -9.39 -10.08
C PHE A 189 -24.61 -9.19 -9.04
N LEU A 190 -24.45 -9.84 -7.89
CA LEU A 190 -25.29 -9.63 -6.71
C LEU A 190 -24.43 -9.05 -5.57
N PHE A 191 -25.00 -8.13 -4.81
CA PHE A 191 -24.35 -7.46 -3.68
C PHE A 191 -25.26 -7.47 -2.46
N TYR A 192 -24.69 -7.53 -1.27
CA TYR A 192 -25.47 -7.44 -0.04
C TYR A 192 -26.06 -6.03 0.18
N THR A 193 -27.22 -5.97 0.83
CA THR A 193 -27.91 -4.71 1.19
C THR A 193 -27.96 -4.53 2.71
N ALA A 194 -28.11 -3.28 3.16
CA ALA A 194 -28.20 -2.95 4.59
C ALA A 194 -29.47 -3.48 5.27
N ALA A 195 -30.56 -3.64 4.50
CA ALA A 195 -31.80 -4.23 4.97
C ALA A 195 -31.76 -5.77 5.05
N GLY A 196 -30.66 -6.39 4.62
CA GLY A 196 -30.54 -7.83 4.45
C GLY A 196 -31.01 -8.30 3.06
N GLY A 197 -30.42 -9.40 2.59
CA GLY A 197 -30.63 -9.93 1.24
C GLY A 197 -29.61 -9.41 0.24
N VAL A 198 -29.91 -9.55 -1.05
CA VAL A 198 -29.02 -9.18 -2.16
C VAL A 198 -29.73 -8.37 -3.24
N THR A 199 -28.99 -7.49 -3.91
CA THR A 199 -29.47 -6.64 -5.02
C THR A 199 -28.50 -6.71 -6.20
N ARG A 200 -29.00 -6.42 -7.40
CA ARG A 200 -28.18 -6.16 -8.61
C ARG A 200 -27.91 -4.67 -8.83
N ASP A 201 -28.67 -3.84 -8.13
CA ASP A 201 -28.62 -2.39 -8.21
C ASP A 201 -27.52 -1.88 -7.28
N ILE A 202 -26.43 -1.39 -7.87
CA ILE A 202 -25.25 -0.93 -7.14
C ILE A 202 -25.56 0.27 -6.22
N GLU A 203 -26.56 1.09 -6.57
CA GLU A 203 -26.96 2.24 -5.76
C GLU A 203 -27.70 1.82 -4.49
N LYS A 204 -28.26 0.60 -4.48
CA LYS A 204 -28.92 -0.01 -3.31
C LYS A 204 -28.02 -0.98 -2.55
N ALA A 205 -26.84 -1.26 -3.07
CA ALA A 205 -25.88 -2.12 -2.41
C ALA A 205 -25.29 -1.39 -1.20
N GLU A 206 -25.13 -2.10 -0.09
CA GLU A 206 -24.46 -1.53 1.07
C GLU A 206 -22.95 -1.52 0.85
N ARG A 207 -22.34 -0.35 1.07
CA ARG A 207 -20.89 -0.24 1.17
C ARG A 207 -20.47 -0.48 2.61
N ARG A 208 -19.50 -1.36 2.80
CA ARG A 208 -18.98 -1.75 4.11
C ARG A 208 -17.47 -1.93 4.05
N ASP A 209 -16.84 -1.98 5.22
CA ASP A 209 -15.44 -2.41 5.33
C ASP A 209 -15.34 -3.87 4.88
N VAL A 210 -14.57 -4.11 3.81
CA VAL A 210 -14.32 -5.44 3.23
C VAL A 210 -12.86 -5.87 3.36
N GLY A 211 -12.07 -5.16 4.17
CA GLY A 211 -10.67 -5.42 4.48
C GLY A 211 -9.79 -4.18 4.35
N SER A 212 -8.47 -4.38 4.44
CA SER A 212 -7.50 -3.28 4.38
C SER A 212 -6.37 -3.59 3.39
N ALA A 213 -5.83 -2.55 2.76
CA ALA A 213 -4.58 -2.59 2.02
C ALA A 213 -3.36 -2.68 2.93
N GLN A 214 -3.51 -2.37 4.23
CA GLN A 214 -2.45 -2.51 5.21
C GLN A 214 -2.22 -3.98 5.57
N PRO A 215 -0.95 -4.41 5.69
CA PRO A 215 -0.65 -5.74 6.20
C PRO A 215 -1.00 -5.86 7.68
N LYS A 216 -1.42 -7.05 8.10
CA LYS A 216 -1.59 -7.36 9.52
C LYS A 216 -0.24 -7.53 10.22
N PHE A 217 0.71 -8.12 9.51
CA PHE A 217 2.10 -8.24 9.97
C PHE A 217 3.04 -8.52 8.80
N GLU A 218 4.33 -8.28 9.06
CA GLU A 218 5.44 -8.55 8.17
C GLU A 218 6.50 -9.38 8.91
N LEU A 219 7.22 -10.21 8.15
CA LEU A 219 8.24 -11.11 8.66
C LEU A 219 9.45 -11.10 7.74
N GLY A 220 10.64 -10.81 8.27
CA GLY A 220 11.92 -11.04 7.63
C GLY A 220 12.65 -12.17 8.34
N TRP A 221 13.18 -13.13 7.59
CA TRP A 221 13.98 -14.24 8.12
C TRP A 221 15.27 -14.38 7.32
N SER A 222 16.39 -14.06 7.96
CA SER A 222 17.72 -14.06 7.37
C SER A 222 18.57 -15.17 8.00
N ASN A 223 19.24 -15.94 7.17
CA ASN A 223 20.18 -16.97 7.59
C ASN A 223 21.56 -16.70 7.01
N TYR A 224 22.58 -16.92 7.82
CA TYR A 224 23.97 -16.75 7.48
C TYR A 224 24.73 -18.00 7.91
N PHE A 225 25.49 -18.57 6.99
CA PHE A 225 26.28 -19.77 7.18
C PHE A 225 27.74 -19.47 6.84
N THR A 226 28.66 -19.96 7.66
CA THR A 226 30.07 -20.08 7.31
C THR A 226 30.47 -21.53 7.47
N PHE A 227 31.00 -22.16 6.41
CA PHE A 227 31.38 -23.57 6.42
C PHE A 227 32.78 -23.78 5.85
N TYR A 228 33.50 -24.74 6.43
CA TYR A 228 34.90 -25.05 6.10
C TYR A 228 35.82 -23.79 6.08
N LYS A 229 35.54 -22.80 6.95
CA LYS A 229 36.27 -21.53 7.15
C LYS A 229 36.32 -20.53 5.98
N ASN A 230 36.02 -20.99 4.78
CA ASN A 230 36.24 -20.24 3.55
C ASN A 230 34.94 -20.06 2.75
N PHE A 231 33.97 -20.96 2.88
CA PHE A 231 32.68 -20.78 2.26
C PHE A 231 31.73 -20.00 3.16
N ASP A 232 30.96 -19.11 2.54
CA ASP A 232 29.87 -18.40 3.16
C ASP A 232 28.61 -18.52 2.30
N ALA A 233 27.46 -18.62 2.94
CA ALA A 233 26.18 -18.56 2.26
C ALA A 233 25.18 -17.77 3.11
N SER A 234 24.28 -17.07 2.45
CA SER A 234 23.17 -16.42 3.12
C SER A 234 21.92 -16.49 2.27
N PHE A 235 20.78 -16.50 2.94
CA PHE A 235 19.50 -16.25 2.27
C PHE A 235 18.59 -15.45 3.18
N THR A 236 17.73 -14.66 2.54
CA THR A 236 16.71 -13.85 3.21
C THR A 236 15.35 -14.14 2.60
N VAL A 237 14.41 -14.51 3.46
CA VAL A 237 13.00 -14.64 3.13
C VAL A 237 12.26 -13.45 3.75
N ARG A 238 11.39 -12.81 2.99
CA ARG A 238 10.47 -11.78 3.49
C ARG A 238 9.04 -12.20 3.22
N GLY A 239 8.13 -11.93 4.14
CA GLY A 239 6.70 -12.13 3.95
C GLY A 239 5.89 -10.96 4.45
N VAL A 240 4.77 -10.72 3.78
CA VAL A 240 3.77 -9.71 4.10
C VAL A 240 2.42 -10.43 4.12
N PHE A 241 1.61 -10.21 5.15
CA PHE A 241 0.43 -11.03 5.38
C PHE A 241 -0.81 -10.23 5.77
N GLY A 242 -1.96 -10.62 5.22
CA GLY A 242 -3.28 -10.17 5.61
C GLY A 242 -3.75 -8.85 5.00
N ASN A 243 -2.92 -8.21 4.16
CA ASN A 243 -3.35 -7.13 3.28
C ASN A 243 -4.18 -7.68 2.12
N LYS A 244 -5.03 -6.82 1.57
CA LYS A 244 -5.78 -7.10 0.35
C LYS A 244 -5.40 -6.13 -0.75
N ILE A 245 -5.38 -6.62 -1.98
CA ILE A 245 -5.05 -5.85 -3.18
C ILE A 245 -6.31 -5.78 -4.04
N PHE A 246 -6.65 -4.59 -4.51
CA PHE A 246 -7.73 -4.43 -5.45
C PHE A 246 -7.17 -4.52 -6.88
N ASN A 247 -7.56 -5.58 -7.60
CA ASN A 247 -7.07 -5.89 -8.93
C ASN A 247 -7.86 -5.12 -10.01
N THR A 248 -7.51 -3.83 -10.15
CA THR A 248 -8.11 -2.95 -11.18
C THR A 248 -7.81 -3.45 -12.59
N THR A 249 -6.64 -4.09 -12.81
CA THR A 249 -6.29 -4.74 -14.08
C THR A 249 -7.35 -5.76 -14.48
N ASN A 250 -7.75 -6.65 -13.57
CA ASN A 250 -8.77 -7.67 -13.83
C ASN A 250 -10.18 -7.07 -13.93
N LEU A 251 -10.49 -6.01 -13.18
CA LEU A 251 -11.75 -5.25 -13.32
C LEU A 251 -11.94 -4.71 -14.74
N ILE A 252 -10.89 -4.11 -15.32
CA ILE A 252 -10.97 -3.46 -16.63
C ILE A 252 -10.84 -4.46 -17.79
N PHE A 253 -9.86 -5.37 -17.70
CA PHE A 253 -9.49 -6.25 -18.82
C PHE A 253 -9.94 -7.70 -18.66
N GLY A 254 -10.39 -8.12 -17.48
CA GLY A 254 -10.82 -9.49 -17.18
C GLY A 254 -12.31 -9.76 -17.37
N ASN A 255 -13.07 -8.81 -17.92
CA ASN A 255 -14.52 -8.98 -18.08
C ASN A 255 -14.90 -9.58 -19.46
N PRO A 256 -15.68 -10.67 -19.50
CA PRO A 256 -16.07 -11.33 -20.75
C PRO A 256 -17.06 -10.55 -21.63
N ILE A 257 -17.75 -9.53 -21.10
CA ILE A 257 -18.71 -8.72 -21.85
C ILE A 257 -18.07 -8.01 -23.05
N TRP A 258 -16.75 -7.87 -23.02
CA TRP A 258 -15.95 -7.23 -24.06
C TRP A 258 -15.58 -8.16 -25.22
N LEU A 259 -15.82 -9.47 -25.10
CA LEU A 259 -15.59 -10.43 -26.16
C LEU A 259 -16.75 -10.43 -27.17
N PRO A 260 -16.48 -10.57 -28.47
CA PRO A 260 -15.16 -10.74 -29.11
C PRO A 260 -14.52 -9.41 -29.57
N ASP A 261 -15.08 -8.26 -29.21
CA ASP A 261 -14.78 -6.97 -29.84
C ASP A 261 -13.39 -6.40 -29.49
N VAL A 262 -12.80 -6.81 -28.36
CA VAL A 262 -11.45 -6.39 -27.97
C VAL A 262 -10.65 -7.52 -27.34
N ASN A 263 -9.34 -7.28 -27.21
CA ASN A 263 -8.46 -8.11 -26.39
C ASN A 263 -8.81 -7.96 -24.90
N VAL A 264 -8.89 -9.11 -24.23
CA VAL A 264 -9.14 -9.25 -22.78
C VAL A 264 -8.09 -10.17 -22.17
N LEU A 265 -7.98 -10.18 -20.85
CA LEU A 265 -7.15 -11.15 -20.13
C LEU A 265 -7.68 -12.56 -20.34
N GLN A 266 -6.80 -13.55 -20.22
CA GLN A 266 -7.19 -14.96 -20.28
C GLN A 266 -8.25 -15.30 -19.22
N SER A 267 -8.19 -14.69 -18.04
CA SER A 267 -9.17 -14.83 -16.95
C SER A 267 -10.60 -14.52 -17.40
N ALA A 268 -10.81 -13.66 -18.40
CA ALA A 268 -12.14 -13.38 -18.94
C ALA A 268 -12.80 -14.63 -19.55
N LEU A 269 -12.03 -15.58 -20.07
CA LEU A 269 -12.56 -16.83 -20.59
C LEU A 269 -13.07 -17.73 -19.47
N ASP A 270 -12.36 -17.77 -18.35
CA ASP A 270 -12.77 -18.49 -17.14
C ASP A 270 -14.03 -17.87 -16.54
N GLU A 271 -14.11 -16.53 -16.50
CA GLU A 271 -15.29 -15.79 -16.09
C GLU A 271 -16.51 -16.05 -17.00
N LYS A 272 -16.30 -16.13 -18.31
CA LYS A 272 -17.34 -16.50 -19.26
C LYS A 272 -17.86 -17.91 -18.99
N ALA A 273 -16.97 -18.86 -18.73
CA ALA A 273 -17.33 -20.24 -18.39
C ALA A 273 -18.10 -20.33 -17.07
N ARG A 274 -17.78 -19.45 -16.11
CA ARG A 274 -18.52 -19.28 -14.84
C ARG A 274 -19.91 -18.66 -15.03
N GLY A 275 -20.20 -18.12 -16.21
CA GLY A 275 -21.48 -17.51 -16.55
C GLY A 275 -21.55 -16.02 -16.25
N LEU A 276 -20.43 -15.33 -16.02
CA LEU A 276 -20.45 -13.87 -15.88
C LEU A 276 -20.89 -13.22 -17.18
N ASN A 277 -21.96 -12.44 -17.12
CA ASN A 277 -22.53 -11.70 -18.24
C ASN A 277 -23.02 -10.33 -17.78
N ASP A 278 -22.12 -9.56 -17.15
CA ASP A 278 -22.44 -8.24 -16.64
C ASP A 278 -21.30 -7.25 -16.83
N SER A 279 -21.64 -5.96 -16.90
CA SER A 279 -20.65 -4.90 -16.90
C SER A 279 -19.82 -4.94 -15.62
N PRO A 280 -18.52 -4.59 -15.66
CA PRO A 280 -17.68 -4.55 -14.47
C PRO A 280 -18.26 -3.58 -13.43
N ARG A 281 -18.28 -4.00 -12.16
CA ARG A 281 -18.77 -3.20 -11.02
C ARG A 281 -17.74 -3.19 -9.91
N LEU A 282 -17.38 -2.00 -9.42
CA LEU A 282 -16.52 -1.86 -8.25
C LEU A 282 -17.16 -2.58 -7.05
N SER A 283 -16.49 -3.61 -6.56
CA SER A 283 -16.96 -4.45 -5.46
C SER A 283 -15.84 -5.33 -4.92
N SER A 284 -16.09 -5.99 -3.79
CA SER A 284 -15.14 -6.93 -3.19
C SER A 284 -14.81 -8.14 -4.07
N TYR A 285 -15.50 -8.34 -5.21
CA TYR A 285 -15.18 -9.37 -6.20
C TYR A 285 -13.74 -9.28 -6.71
N TYR A 286 -13.25 -8.05 -6.90
CA TYR A 286 -11.92 -7.77 -7.44
C TYR A 286 -10.88 -7.58 -6.34
N LEU A 287 -11.23 -7.90 -5.10
CA LEU A 287 -10.37 -7.78 -3.95
C LEU A 287 -9.73 -9.12 -3.63
N GLU A 288 -8.42 -9.21 -3.77
CA GLU A 288 -7.65 -10.45 -3.64
C GLU A 288 -6.74 -10.40 -2.41
N ASP A 289 -6.35 -11.58 -1.94
CA ASP A 289 -5.37 -11.68 -0.86
C ASP A 289 -3.99 -11.24 -1.38
N GLY A 290 -3.42 -10.23 -0.72
CA GLY A 290 -2.12 -9.68 -1.08
C GLY A 290 -0.97 -10.30 -0.30
N SER A 291 -1.21 -11.39 0.43
CA SER A 291 -0.16 -12.04 1.21
C SER A 291 0.83 -12.72 0.28
N PHE A 292 2.11 -12.63 0.65
CA PHE A 292 3.15 -13.30 -0.10
C PHE A 292 4.35 -13.65 0.75
N VAL A 293 5.12 -14.62 0.26
CA VAL A 293 6.45 -14.95 0.76
C VAL A 293 7.44 -14.87 -0.39
N ARG A 294 8.52 -14.13 -0.21
CA ARG A 294 9.55 -13.90 -1.22
C ARG A 294 10.91 -14.33 -0.72
N LEU A 295 11.61 -15.13 -1.52
CA LEU A 295 13.04 -15.38 -1.37
C LEU A 295 13.80 -14.21 -1.98
N ASP A 296 14.09 -13.22 -1.14
CA ASP A 296 14.49 -11.88 -1.56
C ASP A 296 15.95 -11.84 -1.97
N ASN A 297 16.83 -12.49 -1.20
CA ASN A 297 18.25 -12.62 -1.53
C ASN A 297 18.76 -14.04 -1.26
N VAL A 298 19.60 -14.54 -2.16
CA VAL A 298 20.45 -15.73 -1.92
C VAL A 298 21.85 -15.39 -2.37
N SER A 299 22.83 -15.64 -1.51
CA SER A 299 24.25 -15.39 -1.76
C SER A 299 25.07 -16.61 -1.37
N ILE A 300 26.03 -16.98 -2.20
CA ILE A 300 27.05 -17.97 -1.89
C ILE A 300 28.42 -17.43 -2.30
N GLY A 301 29.40 -17.61 -1.44
CA GLY A 301 30.74 -17.08 -1.61
C GLY A 301 31.82 -18.05 -1.17
N TYR A 302 33.01 -17.85 -1.74
CA TYR A 302 34.23 -18.52 -1.32
C TYR A 302 35.34 -17.50 -1.14
N ASN A 303 35.97 -17.53 0.02
CA ASN A 303 37.03 -16.63 0.45
C ASN A 303 38.39 -17.33 0.34
N ILE A 304 39.27 -16.75 -0.47
CA ILE A 304 40.68 -17.12 -0.58
C ILE A 304 41.47 -16.13 0.28
N LYS A 305 41.92 -16.61 1.45
CA LYS A 305 42.61 -15.79 2.46
C LYS A 305 44.12 -16.00 2.40
N ASN A 306 44.88 -15.04 2.91
CA ASN A 306 46.33 -15.13 3.16
C ASN A 306 47.19 -15.31 1.90
N LEU A 307 46.87 -14.60 0.81
CA LEU A 307 47.78 -14.52 -0.33
C LEU A 307 48.88 -13.50 -0.04
N LYS A 308 50.08 -13.71 -0.60
CA LYS A 308 51.27 -12.89 -0.30
C LYS A 308 51.10 -11.39 -0.56
N VAL A 309 50.23 -11.02 -1.51
CA VAL A 309 50.01 -9.64 -1.98
C VAL A 309 48.59 -9.14 -1.68
N VAL A 310 47.67 -10.05 -1.33
CA VAL A 310 46.24 -9.76 -1.19
C VAL A 310 45.72 -10.45 0.06
N LYS A 311 45.14 -9.69 1.00
CA LYS A 311 44.60 -10.25 2.25
C LYS A 311 43.44 -11.20 2.02
N ASN A 312 42.50 -10.85 1.13
CA ASN A 312 41.32 -11.68 0.84
C ASN A 312 40.82 -11.49 -0.60
N ILE A 313 40.44 -12.58 -1.25
CA ILE A 313 39.65 -12.57 -2.50
C ILE A 313 38.37 -13.35 -2.24
N ARG A 314 37.21 -12.70 -2.33
CA ARG A 314 35.91 -13.36 -2.27
C ARG A 314 35.30 -13.45 -3.66
N VAL A 315 35.15 -14.65 -4.18
CA VAL A 315 34.34 -14.93 -5.38
C VAL A 315 32.94 -15.29 -4.91
N TYR A 316 31.91 -14.65 -5.46
CA TYR A 316 30.55 -14.87 -5.00
C TYR A 316 29.53 -14.80 -6.12
N PHE A 317 28.45 -15.52 -5.91
CA PHE A 317 27.23 -15.46 -6.69
C PHE A 317 26.11 -14.98 -5.77
N THR A 318 25.36 -13.97 -6.21
CA THR A 318 24.19 -13.47 -5.49
C THR A 318 23.01 -13.34 -6.45
N SER A 319 21.82 -13.55 -5.93
CA SER A 319 20.57 -13.35 -6.65
C SER A 319 19.62 -12.49 -5.82
N ASN A 320 18.83 -11.64 -6.49
CA ASN A 320 17.74 -10.92 -5.85
C ASN A 320 16.40 -11.26 -6.50
N ASN A 321 15.34 -11.25 -5.68
CA ASN A 321 13.97 -11.54 -6.08
C ASN A 321 13.84 -12.93 -6.78
N LEU A 322 14.38 -13.95 -6.13
CA LEU A 322 14.56 -15.28 -6.72
C LEU A 322 13.24 -16.04 -6.86
N LEU A 323 12.32 -15.89 -5.92
CA LEU A 323 11.03 -16.58 -5.92
C LEU A 323 10.01 -15.79 -5.11
N THR A 324 8.77 -15.69 -5.60
CA THR A 324 7.63 -15.15 -4.86
C THR A 324 6.52 -16.21 -4.85
N ILE A 325 5.95 -16.46 -3.69
CA ILE A 325 4.81 -17.37 -3.47
C ILE A 325 3.65 -16.51 -3.00
N THR A 326 2.53 -16.54 -3.73
CA THR A 326 1.32 -15.77 -3.44
C THR A 326 0.13 -16.42 -4.15
N ASP A 327 -1.08 -16.19 -3.63
CA ASP A 327 -2.33 -16.55 -4.30
C ASP A 327 -2.89 -15.38 -5.12
N TYR A 328 -2.24 -14.21 -5.10
CA TYR A 328 -2.61 -13.06 -5.90
C TYR A 328 -2.48 -13.37 -7.40
N SER A 329 -3.55 -13.12 -8.17
CA SER A 329 -3.60 -13.46 -9.60
C SER A 329 -2.92 -12.44 -10.52
N GLY A 330 -2.58 -11.26 -10.00
CA GLY A 330 -1.86 -10.24 -10.75
C GLY A 330 -0.37 -10.54 -10.91
N ILE A 331 0.38 -9.54 -11.40
CA ILE A 331 1.81 -9.73 -11.76
C ILE A 331 2.70 -9.86 -10.53
N ASP A 332 2.51 -8.99 -9.55
CA ASP A 332 3.30 -8.95 -8.31
C ASP A 332 2.41 -8.44 -7.18
N PRO A 333 2.33 -9.14 -6.02
CA PRO A 333 1.53 -8.72 -4.87
C PRO A 333 2.13 -7.50 -4.14
N GLU A 334 3.36 -7.10 -4.45
CA GLU A 334 3.99 -5.94 -3.84
C GLU A 334 3.60 -4.64 -4.55
N ILE A 335 2.45 -4.08 -4.15
CA ILE A 335 1.91 -2.82 -4.66
C ILE A 335 2.45 -1.63 -3.85
N SER A 336 2.67 -0.49 -4.52
CA SER A 336 3.16 0.75 -3.88
C SER A 336 2.20 1.25 -2.79
N ALA A 337 2.75 1.55 -1.61
CA ALA A 337 2.05 2.15 -0.48
C ALA A 337 2.30 3.66 -0.40
N THR A 338 1.74 4.43 -1.35
CA THR A 338 1.96 5.88 -1.46
C THR A 338 0.64 6.64 -1.54
N GLY A 339 0.53 7.73 -0.78
CA GLY A 339 -0.67 8.57 -0.74
C GLY A 339 -1.75 8.04 0.22
N LEU A 340 -2.95 8.60 0.14
CA LEU A 340 -4.10 8.21 0.97
C LEU A 340 -4.81 6.96 0.42
N SER A 341 -4.68 6.71 -0.88
CA SER A 341 -5.12 5.47 -1.53
C SER A 341 -3.95 4.63 -2.02
N PHE A 342 -3.86 3.39 -1.56
CA PHE A 342 -2.82 2.44 -1.97
C PHE A 342 -3.34 1.01 -2.03
N GLY A 343 -2.55 0.09 -2.58
CA GLY A 343 -3.00 -1.30 -2.81
C GLY A 343 -3.89 -1.49 -4.04
N LEU A 344 -3.89 -0.52 -4.97
CA LEU A 344 -4.55 -0.59 -6.27
C LEU A 344 -3.57 -1.13 -7.32
N ASP A 345 -3.86 -2.29 -7.93
CA ASP A 345 -3.11 -2.79 -9.09
C ASP A 345 -3.76 -2.25 -10.38
N GLN A 346 -3.31 -1.08 -10.83
CA GLN A 346 -3.93 -0.31 -11.90
C GLN A 346 -3.20 -0.45 -13.25
N TYR A 347 -3.00 -1.70 -13.71
CA TYR A 347 -2.52 -2.09 -15.06
C TYR A 347 -1.27 -1.37 -15.59
N ASN A 348 -0.57 -0.64 -14.71
CA ASN A 348 0.65 0.11 -14.94
C ASN A 348 1.78 -0.39 -14.01
N VAL A 349 1.54 -1.51 -13.33
CA VAL A 349 2.50 -2.15 -12.43
C VAL A 349 3.47 -2.99 -13.26
N TYR A 350 4.77 -2.67 -13.16
CA TYR A 350 5.83 -3.43 -13.81
C TYR A 350 6.28 -4.58 -12.93
N PRO A 351 6.56 -5.78 -13.50
CA PRO A 351 7.10 -6.89 -12.74
C PRO A 351 8.46 -6.52 -12.15
N LYS A 352 8.70 -6.95 -10.91
CA LYS A 352 10.03 -6.88 -10.30
C LYS A 352 10.99 -7.81 -11.05
N THR A 353 12.19 -7.34 -11.34
CA THR A 353 13.19 -8.15 -12.06
C THR A 353 13.87 -9.15 -11.12
N ARG A 354 14.13 -10.35 -11.63
CA ARG A 354 15.02 -11.32 -11.00
C ARG A 354 16.43 -11.07 -11.48
N THR A 355 17.36 -10.85 -10.55
CA THR A 355 18.75 -10.52 -10.89
C THR A 355 19.70 -11.61 -10.42
N PHE A 356 20.75 -11.86 -11.19
CA PHE A 356 21.83 -12.79 -10.87
C PHE A 356 23.15 -12.10 -11.12
N THR A 357 24.01 -12.06 -10.11
CA THR A 357 25.28 -11.34 -10.15
C THR A 357 26.41 -12.25 -9.71
N LEU A 358 27.39 -12.42 -10.59
CA LEU A 358 28.69 -13.00 -10.25
C LEU A 358 29.67 -11.86 -9.97
N GLY A 359 30.35 -11.89 -8.83
CA GLY A 359 31.25 -10.83 -8.41
C GLY A 359 32.52 -11.35 -7.76
N VAL A 360 33.54 -10.49 -7.78
CA VAL A 360 34.81 -10.70 -7.07
C VAL A 360 35.07 -9.47 -6.21
N ASN A 361 35.30 -9.67 -4.92
CA ASN A 361 35.75 -8.62 -4.00
C ASN A 361 37.19 -8.89 -3.57
N VAL A 362 38.07 -7.90 -3.73
CA VAL A 362 39.49 -7.99 -3.42
C VAL A 362 39.82 -7.01 -2.30
N THR A 363 40.39 -7.52 -1.21
CA THR A 363 40.88 -6.71 -0.09
C THR A 363 42.40 -6.78 -0.04
N LEU A 364 43.06 -5.62 -0.16
CA LEU A 364 44.52 -5.49 -0.18
C LEU A 364 45.16 -5.59 1.21
#